data_AF-A0A7C0U3Z4-F1
#
_entry.id   AF-A0A7C0U3Z4-F1
#
_cell.length_a   1.000
_cell.length_b   1.000
_cell.length_c   1.000
_cell.angle_alpha   90.00
_cell.angle_beta   90.00
_cell.angle_gamma   90.00
#
_symmetry.space_group_name_H-M   'P 1'
#
loop_
_entity.id
_entity.type
_entity.pdbx_description
1 polymer ?
#
loop_
_entity_poly.entity_id
_entity_poly.type
_entity_poly.pdbx_seq_one_letter_code
_entity_poly.pdbx_strand_id
1 'polypeptide(L)' 'MNFTNILLTIFLRILPSLIENMSPALRELIVNYIKELEKHAQKTENIFDDLLVVLLKAIFDVK' A
#
# COMPACT_ATOMS: atom_id res chain seq x y z
N MET A 1 -25.86 11.97 3.49
CA MET A 1 -24.49 11.41 3.63
C MET A 1 -23.95 11.22 2.23
N ASN A 2 -22.87 11.92 1.86
CA ASN A 2 -22.35 11.88 0.48
C ASN A 2 -21.82 10.48 0.17
N PHE A 3 -22.08 9.97 -1.05
CA PHE A 3 -21.65 8.64 -1.48
C PHE A 3 -20.14 8.41 -1.31
N THR A 4 -19.34 9.45 -1.52
CA THR A 4 -17.89 9.49 -1.27
C THR A 4 -17.54 9.15 0.19
N ASN A 5 -18.33 9.63 1.15
CA ASN A 5 -18.09 9.37 2.58
C ASN A 5 -18.42 7.92 2.95
N ILE A 6 -19.41 7.32 2.28
CA ILE A 6 -19.76 5.90 2.46
C ILE A 6 -18.63 5.02 1.93
N LEU A 7 -18.15 5.30 0.71
CA LEU A 7 -17.04 4.56 0.11
C LEU A 7 -15.76 4.68 0.94
N LEU A 8 -15.41 5.89 1.40
CA LEU A 8 -14.28 6.10 2.30
C LEU A 8 -14.44 5.31 3.60
N THR A 9 -15.62 5.32 4.22
CA THR A 9 -15.87 4.59 5.47
C THR A 9 -15.74 3.08 5.29
N ILE A 10 -16.29 2.55 4.19
CA ILE A 10 -16.20 1.13 3.84
C ILE A 10 -14.73 0.77 3.58
N PHE A 11 -14.02 1.57 2.78
CA PHE A 11 -12.62 1.37 2.45
C PHE A 11 -11.74 1.37 3.70
N LEU A 12 -11.87 2.39 4.56
CA LEU A 12 -11.08 2.51 5.80
C LEU A 12 -11.35 1.38 6.80
N ARG A 13 -12.54 0.77 6.77
CA ARG A 13 -12.89 -0.32 7.68
C ARG A 13 -12.51 -1.70 7.15
N ILE A 14 -12.58 -1.88 5.84
CA ILE A 14 -12.29 -3.17 5.19
C ILE A 14 -10.80 -3.33 4.91
N LEU A 15 -10.11 -2.26 4.54
CA LEU A 15 -8.70 -2.32 4.13
C LEU A 15 -7.79 -2.94 5.20
N PRO A 16 -7.87 -2.58 6.51
CA PRO A 16 -7.04 -3.21 7.53
C PRO A 16 -7.31 -4.72 7.64
N SER A 17 -8.59 -5.11 7.61
CA SER A 17 -9.00 -6.51 7.68
C SER A 17 -8.48 -7.32 6.49
N LEU A 18 -8.49 -6.74 5.28
CA LEU A 18 -7.91 -7.39 4.10
C LEU A 18 -6.40 -7.58 4.21
N ILE A 19 -5.69 -6.62 4.80
CA ILE A 19 -4.23 -6.70 4.98
C ILE A 19 -3.85 -7.72 6.07
N GLU A 20 -4.61 -7.76 7.17
CA GLU A 20 -4.39 -8.68 8.29
C GLU A 20 -4.72 -10.14 7.92
N ASN A 21 -5.81 -10.35 7.16
CA ASN A 21 -6.26 -11.69 6.78
C ASN A 21 -5.68 -12.17 5.44
N MET A 22 -4.74 -11.43 4.87
CA MET A 22 -4.08 -11.80 3.62
C MET A 22 -3.25 -13.07 3.80
N SER A 23 -3.28 -13.98 2.81
CA SER A 23 -2.44 -15.15 2.85
C SER A 23 -0.94 -14.77 2.81
N PRO A 24 -0.06 -15.56 3.46
CA PRO A 24 1.38 -15.27 3.46
C PRO A 24 1.97 -15.16 2.05
N ALA A 25 1.54 -16.01 1.12
CA ALA A 25 2.01 -15.99 -0.27
C ALA A 25 1.63 -14.69 -1.00
N LEU A 26 0.40 -14.20 -0.81
CA LEU A 26 -0.03 -12.94 -1.42
C LEU A 26 0.68 -11.75 -0.79
N ARG A 27 0.87 -11.77 0.55
CA ARG A 27 1.66 -10.76 1.26
C ARG A 27 3.09 -10.70 0.72
N GLU A 28 3.74 -11.84 0.52
CA GLU A 28 5.10 -11.92 0.00
C GLU A 28 5.21 -11.34 -1.43
N LEU A 29 4.25 -11.64 -2.30
CA LEU A 29 4.20 -11.05 -3.64
C LEU A 29 4.09 -9.51 -3.60
N ILE A 30 3.23 -8.98 -2.73
CA ILE A 30 3.09 -7.52 -2.56
C ILE A 30 4.38 -6.90 -2.00
N VAL A 31 4.99 -7.51 -0.98
CA VAL A 31 6.24 -7.03 -0.39
C VAL A 31 7.37 -7.01 -1.43
N ASN A 32 7.47 -8.04 -2.27
CA ASN A 32 8.45 -8.08 -3.35
C ASN A 32 8.18 -6.99 -4.39
N TYR A 33 6.92 -6.77 -4.74
CA TYR A 33 6.54 -5.70 -5.66
C TYR A 33 6.85 -4.31 -5.09
N ILE A 34 6.62 -4.06 -3.79
CA ILE A 34 6.97 -2.80 -3.13
C ILE A 34 8.48 -2.52 -3.24
N LYS A 35 9.32 -3.55 -3.11
CA LYS A 35 10.78 -3.40 -3.29
C LYS A 35 11.16 -3.10 -4.73
N GLU A 36 10.41 -3.59 -5.71
CA GLU A 36 10.62 -3.22 -7.11
C GLU A 36 10.21 -1.76 -7.34
N LEU A 37 9.04 -1.35 -6.83
CA LEU A 37 8.58 0.05 -6.91
C LEU A 37 9.60 1.02 -6.32
N GLU A 38 10.23 0.68 -5.19
CA GLU A 38 11.29 1.50 -4.60
C GLU A 38 12.46 1.71 -5.57
N LYS A 39 12.92 0.64 -6.22
CA LYS A 39 14.00 0.74 -7.23
C LYS A 39 13.59 1.57 -8.44
N HIS A 40 12.30 1.64 -8.75
CA HIS A 40 11.78 2.46 -9.83
C HIS A 40 11.64 3.92 -9.42
N ALA A 41 11.14 4.21 -8.22
CA ALA A 41 11.03 5.56 -7.66
C ALA A 41 12.40 6.22 -7.54
N GLN A 42 13.43 5.49 -7.11
CA GLN A 42 14.81 6.00 -7.05
C GLN A 42 15.41 6.39 -8.41
N LYS A 43 14.80 5.97 -9.53
CA LYS A 43 15.23 6.33 -10.89
C LYS A 43 14.52 7.56 -11.44
N THR A 44 13.49 8.05 -10.74
CA THR A 44 12.72 9.23 -11.12
C THR A 44 12.96 10.34 -10.10
N GLU A 45 13.05 11.60 -10.55
CA GLU A 45 13.11 12.75 -9.63
C GLU A 45 11.69 13.17 -9.19
N ASN A 46 10.88 12.19 -8.77
CA ASN A 46 9.48 12.41 -8.40
C ASN A 46 9.23 12.08 -6.93
N ILE A 47 9.15 13.13 -6.12
CA ILE A 47 8.90 13.06 -4.67
C ILE A 47 7.61 12.29 -4.34
N PHE A 48 6.60 12.34 -5.21
CA PHE A 48 5.34 11.62 -4.97
C PHE A 48 5.51 10.11 -5.12
N ASP A 49 6.41 9.64 -5.99
CA ASP A 49 6.69 8.21 -6.14
C ASP A 49 7.40 7.68 -4.88
N ASP A 50 8.36 8.45 -4.36
CA ASP A 50 9.05 8.14 -3.10
C ASP A 50 8.08 8.08 -1.92
N LEU A 51 7.19 9.07 -1.80
CA LEU A 51 6.16 9.12 -0.74
C LEU A 51 5.20 7.93 -0.83
N LEU A 52 4.79 7.54 -2.04
CA LEU A 52 3.93 6.39 -2.25
C LEU A 52 4.61 5.10 -1.80
N VAL A 53 5.88 4.90 -2.17
CA VAL A 53 6.66 3.73 -1.74
C VAL A 53 6.78 3.67 -0.23
N VAL A 54 7.11 4.80 0.43
CA VAL A 54 7.21 4.88 1.88
C VAL A 54 5.89 4.54 2.56
N LEU A 55 4.76 5.03 2.03
CA LEU A 55 3.43 4.70 2.55
C LEU A 55 3.13 3.20 2.43
N LEU A 56 3.40 2.60 1.27
CA LEU A 56 3.18 1.16 1.06
C LEU A 56 4.06 0.31 1.98
N LYS A 57 5.33 0.71 2.18
CA LYS A 57 6.22 0.05 3.14
C LYS A 57 5.68 0.10 4.56
N ALA A 58 5.14 1.24 4.99
CA ALA A 58 4.54 1.38 6.32
C ALA A 58 3.28 0.51 6.49
N ILE A 59 2.43 0.41 5.47
CA ILE A 59 1.20 -0.40 5.50
C ILE A 59 1.52 -1.90 5.59
N PHE A 60 2.56 -2.36 4.90
CA PHE A 60 2.91 -3.78 4.82
C PHE A 60 4.05 -4.20 5.76
N ASP A 61 4.53 -3.30 6.62
CA ASP A 61 5.67 -3.49 7.54
C ASP A 61 6.94 -3.98 6.82
N VAL A 62 7.26 -3.31 5.71
CA VAL A 62 8.46 -3.60 4.90
C VAL A 62 9.59 -2.66 5.33
N LYS A 63 10.70 -3.24 5.77
CA LYS A 63 11.94 -2.52 6.11
C LYS A 63 12.67 -2.03 4.86
#